data_AF-A0A6A6T6M7-F1
#
_entry.id   AF-A0A6A6T6M7-F1
#
_cell.length_a   1.000
_cell.length_b   1.000
_cell.length_c   1.000
_cell.angle_alpha   90.00
_cell.angle_beta   90.00
_cell.angle_gamma   90.00
#
_symmetry.space_group_name_H-M   'P 1'
#
loop_
_entity.id
_entity.type
_entity.pdbx_description
1 polymer ?
#
loop_
_entity_poly.entity_id
_entity_poly.type
_entity_poly.pdbx_seq_one_letter_code
_entity_poly.pdbx_strand_id
1 'polypeptide(L)'
;MASNDTLQNINSATLGAQMPIVTLPDGSKVQTGTVGALIVNIRTYNELIARGPNADEKTKTELEGKMAASLPLLKKAGMFGLFAPQEWVQGTSAGRKFVGELALKEDF
;
A
#
# COMPACT_ATOMS: atom_id res chain seq x y z
N MET A 1 -0.11 -8.96 11.40
CA MET A 1 -1.25 -8.33 10.69
C MET A 1 -1.48 -6.95 11.28
N ALA A 2 -1.46 -5.89 10.47
CA ALA A 2 -1.85 -4.56 10.95
C ALA A 2 -3.36 -4.55 11.25
N SER A 3 -3.79 -3.98 12.38
CA SER A 3 -5.21 -3.84 12.69
C SER A 3 -5.89 -2.87 11.71
N ASN A 4 -7.19 -3.03 11.48
CA ASN A 4 -7.97 -2.10 10.64
C ASN A 4 -7.85 -0.64 11.11
N ASP A 5 -7.72 -0.43 12.42
CA ASP A 5 -7.52 0.91 13.02
C ASP A 5 -6.17 1.51 12.60
N THR A 6 -5.13 0.67 12.48
CA THR A 6 -3.81 1.11 11.98
C THR A 6 -3.90 1.53 10.52
N LEU A 7 -4.59 0.75 9.68
CA LEU A 7 -4.74 1.05 8.25
C LEU A 7 -5.62 2.31 8.02
N GLN A 8 -6.66 2.50 8.82
CA GLN A 8 -7.47 3.72 8.77
C GLN A 8 -6.65 4.97 9.09
N ASN A 9 -5.82 4.91 10.12
CA ASN A 9 -4.95 6.01 10.51
C ASN A 9 -3.93 6.33 9.41
N ILE A 10 -3.30 5.31 8.82
CA ILE A 10 -2.36 5.48 7.71
C ILE A 10 -3.04 6.20 6.54
N ASN A 11 -4.19 5.70 6.10
CA ASN A 11 -4.83 6.23 4.90
C ASN A 11 -5.41 7.62 5.12
N SER A 12 -5.95 7.89 6.32
CA SER A 12 -6.46 9.22 6.66
C SER A 12 -5.33 10.26 6.73
N ALA A 13 -4.20 9.89 7.34
CA ALA A 13 -3.02 10.74 7.39
C ALA A 13 -2.42 11.00 6.01
N THR A 14 -2.29 9.97 5.17
CA THR A 14 -1.75 10.09 3.81
C THR A 14 -2.63 10.96 2.91
N LEU A 15 -3.97 10.86 3.04
CA LEU A 15 -4.91 11.59 2.19
C LEU A 15 -5.31 12.97 2.75
N GLY A 16 -4.94 13.30 3.99
CA GLY A 16 -5.32 14.56 4.64
C GLY A 16 -6.83 14.67 4.93
N ALA A 17 -7.54 13.56 4.98
CA ALA A 17 -8.98 13.50 5.22
C ALA A 17 -9.33 12.28 6.07
N GLN A 18 -10.37 12.38 6.91
CA GLN A 18 -10.83 11.24 7.69
C GLN A 18 -11.48 10.21 6.77
N MET A 19 -10.80 9.08 6.57
CA MET A 19 -11.34 8.01 5.73
C MET A 19 -12.27 7.11 6.55
N PRO A 20 -13.52 6.87 6.10
CA PRO A 20 -14.43 6.00 6.82
C PRO A 20 -14.05 4.51 6.67
N ILE A 21 -14.49 3.72 7.64
CA ILE A 21 -14.59 2.27 7.52
C ILE A 21 -16.03 1.94 7.14
N VAL A 22 -16.23 1.17 6.08
CA VAL A 22 -17.55 0.74 5.60
C VAL A 22 -17.77 -0.73 5.95
N THR A 23 -18.97 -1.07 6.40
CA THR A 23 -19.40 -2.47 6.57
C THR A 23 -20.09 -2.92 5.30
N LEU A 24 -19.57 -3.98 4.68
CA LEU A 24 -20.15 -4.60 3.49
C LEU A 24 -21.37 -5.47 3.84
N PRO A 25 -22.21 -5.87 2.86
CA PRO A 25 -23.38 -6.73 3.10
C PRO A 25 -23.04 -8.08 3.74
N ASP A 26 -21.81 -8.58 3.55
CA ASP A 26 -21.29 -9.80 4.18
C ASP A 26 -20.86 -9.59 5.65
N GLY A 27 -21.09 -8.40 6.22
CA GLY A 27 -20.71 -8.01 7.58
C GLY A 27 -19.24 -7.62 7.73
N SER A 28 -18.43 -7.75 6.68
CA SER A 28 -17.01 -7.47 6.75
C SER A 28 -16.73 -5.96 6.70
N LYS A 29 -15.73 -5.52 7.47
CA LYS A 29 -15.30 -4.11 7.50
C LYS A 29 -14.21 -3.87 6.46
N VAL A 30 -14.35 -2.79 5.70
CA VAL A 30 -13.41 -2.35 4.67
C VAL A 30 -13.00 -0.91 4.91
N GLN A 31 -11.70 -0.68 4.95
CA GLN A 31 -11.13 0.65 5.02
C GLN A 31 -11.20 1.31 3.62
N THR A 32 -11.76 2.51 3.53
CA THR A 32 -11.87 3.23 2.25
C THR A 32 -10.65 4.11 1.96
N GLY A 33 -10.26 4.27 0.70
CA GLY A 33 -9.13 5.11 0.34
C GLY A 33 -7.76 4.43 0.42
N THR A 34 -7.69 3.14 0.77
CA THR A 34 -6.43 2.37 0.74
C THR A 34 -5.72 2.47 -0.61
N VAL A 35 -6.45 2.36 -1.73
CA VAL A 35 -5.83 2.47 -3.07
C VAL A 35 -5.31 3.89 -3.31
N GLY A 36 -6.06 4.92 -2.93
CA GLY A 36 -5.63 6.32 -3.06
C GLY A 36 -4.36 6.60 -2.24
N ALA A 37 -4.36 6.19 -0.97
CA ALA A 37 -3.21 6.34 -0.08
C ALA A 37 -2.00 5.55 -0.60
N LEU A 38 -2.20 4.33 -1.12
CA LEU A 38 -1.13 3.54 -1.73
C LEU A 38 -0.52 4.25 -2.93
N ILE A 39 -1.33 4.85 -3.82
CA ILE A 39 -0.81 5.61 -4.97
C ILE A 39 0.05 6.80 -4.51
N VAL A 40 -0.39 7.53 -3.48
CA VAL A 40 0.39 8.63 -2.89
C VAL A 40 1.70 8.10 -2.31
N ASN A 41 1.66 7.04 -1.51
CA ASN A 41 2.85 6.43 -0.91
C ASN A 41 3.84 5.92 -1.97
N ILE A 42 3.35 5.29 -3.05
CA ILE A 42 4.18 4.84 -4.19
C ILE A 42 4.86 6.02 -4.87
N ARG A 43 4.15 7.13 -5.09
CA ARG A 43 4.74 8.33 -5.69
C ARG A 43 5.85 8.89 -4.79
N THR A 44 5.58 9.09 -3.51
CA THR A 44 6.58 9.59 -2.55
C THR A 44 7.79 8.65 -2.44
N TYR A 45 7.56 7.33 -2.48
CA TYR A 45 8.62 6.34 -2.48
C TYR A 45 9.47 6.40 -3.75
N ASN A 46 8.86 6.51 -4.93
CA ASN A 46 9.60 6.68 -6.19
C ASN A 46 10.48 7.94 -6.16
N GLU A 47 9.93 9.06 -5.68
CA GLU A 47 10.67 10.33 -5.53
C GLU A 47 11.84 10.21 -4.55
N LEU A 48 11.65 9.49 -3.45
CA LEU A 48 12.69 9.24 -2.47
C LEU A 48 13.84 8.42 -3.08
N ILE A 49 13.53 7.33 -3.77
CA ILE A 49 14.54 6.46 -4.42
C ILE A 49 15.28 7.21 -5.53
N ALA A 50 14.60 8.09 -6.27
CA ALA A 50 15.23 8.88 -7.33
C ALA A 50 16.32 9.85 -6.82
N ARG A 51 16.35 10.17 -5.52
CA ARG A 51 17.40 11.00 -4.90
C ARG A 51 18.73 10.25 -4.74
N GLY A 52 18.75 8.94 -4.99
CA GLY A 52 19.95 8.12 -4.95
C GLY A 52 20.37 7.71 -3.53
N PRO A 53 21.65 7.35 -3.32
CA PRO A 53 22.12 6.63 -2.13
C PRO A 53 22.04 7.39 -0.81
N ASN A 54 21.78 8.70 -0.85
CA ASN A 54 21.59 9.55 0.34
C ASN A 54 20.11 9.74 0.71
N ALA A 55 19.22 8.90 0.18
CA ALA A 55 17.82 8.90 0.55
C ALA A 55 17.65 8.66 2.07
N ASP A 56 16.70 9.34 2.68
CA ASP A 56 16.38 9.18 4.10
C ASP A 56 15.81 7.78 4.36
N GLU A 57 16.64 6.91 4.95
CA GLU A 57 16.30 5.51 5.26
C GLU A 57 15.13 5.42 6.25
N LYS A 58 14.96 6.40 7.14
CA LYS A 58 13.82 6.44 8.08
C LYS A 58 12.53 6.65 7.30
N THR A 59 12.50 7.65 6.42
CA THR A 59 11.34 7.93 5.56
C THR A 59 11.05 6.75 4.63
N LYS A 60 12.08 6.10 4.10
CA LYS A 60 11.95 4.90 3.27
C LYS A 60 11.26 3.77 4.03
N THR A 61 11.77 3.43 5.21
CA THR A 61 11.22 2.37 6.08
C THR A 61 9.76 2.66 6.45
N GLU A 62 9.42 3.92 6.72
CA GLU A 62 8.04 4.32 7.02
C GLU A 62 7.11 4.12 5.82
N LEU A 63 7.53 4.51 4.62
CA LEU A 63 6.76 4.31 3.39
C LEU A 63 6.59 2.83 3.05
N GLU A 64 7.64 2.02 3.22
CA GLU A 64 7.58 0.57 3.06
C GLU A 64 6.56 -0.06 4.02
N GLY A 65 6.57 0.35 5.29
CA GLY A 65 5.59 -0.09 6.29
C GLY A 65 4.15 0.31 5.93
N LYS A 66 3.94 1.54 5.45
CA LYS A 66 2.63 2.03 4.98
C LYS A 66 2.12 1.24 3.76
N MET A 67 3.00 0.96 2.80
CA MET A 67 2.66 0.15 1.63
C MET A 67 2.37 -1.31 2.03
N ALA A 68 3.17 -1.90 2.92
CA ALA A 68 2.95 -3.25 3.44
C ALA A 68 1.60 -3.37 4.17
N ALA A 69 1.21 -2.36 4.95
CA ALA A 69 -0.08 -2.36 5.65
C ALA A 69 -1.29 -2.43 4.69
N SER A 70 -1.15 -2.00 3.44
CA SER A 70 -2.22 -2.06 2.43
C SER A 70 -2.45 -3.46 1.86
N LEU A 71 -1.44 -4.34 1.87
CA LEU A 71 -1.46 -5.63 1.17
C LEU A 71 -2.67 -6.52 1.49
N PRO A 72 -3.02 -6.75 2.78
CA PRO A 72 -4.14 -7.62 3.11
C PRO A 72 -5.45 -7.18 2.46
N LEU A 73 -5.69 -5.86 2.41
CA LEU A 73 -6.90 -5.34 1.79
C LEU A 73 -6.84 -5.39 0.27
N LEU A 74 -5.69 -5.13 -0.35
CA LEU A 74 -5.53 -5.29 -1.80
C LEU A 74 -5.81 -6.72 -2.25
N LYS A 75 -5.33 -7.71 -1.49
CA LYS A 75 -5.61 -9.14 -1.71
C LYS A 75 -7.10 -9.44 -1.57
N LYS A 76 -7.70 -9.05 -0.44
CA LYS A 76 -9.14 -9.24 -0.18
C LYS A 76 -10.03 -8.59 -1.25
N ALA A 77 -9.65 -7.40 -1.72
CA ALA A 77 -10.37 -6.67 -2.75
C ALA A 77 -10.14 -7.20 -4.18
N GLY A 78 -9.32 -8.25 -4.35
CA GLY A 78 -9.04 -8.85 -5.66
C GLY A 78 -8.15 -7.99 -6.58
N MET A 79 -7.41 -7.02 -6.02
CA MET A 79 -6.60 -6.09 -6.83
C MET A 79 -5.53 -6.83 -7.66
N PHE A 80 -4.93 -7.88 -7.10
CA PHE A 80 -3.95 -8.70 -7.79
C PHE A 80 -4.55 -9.68 -8.80
N GLY A 81 -5.87 -9.86 -8.81
CA GLY A 81 -6.58 -10.56 -9.88
C GLY A 81 -6.78 -9.69 -11.13
N LEU A 82 -6.77 -8.36 -10.97
CA LEU A 82 -6.82 -7.41 -12.10
C LEU A 82 -5.45 -7.21 -12.73
N PHE A 83 -4.39 -7.18 -11.90
CA PHE A 83 -3.00 -7.05 -12.32
C PHE A 83 -2.15 -7.95 -11.44
N ALA A 84 -1.59 -9.02 -12.02
CA ALA A 84 -0.84 -10.02 -11.27
C ALA A 84 0.40 -9.39 -10.61
N PRO A 85 0.86 -9.87 -9.44
CA PRO A 85 2.03 -9.32 -8.76
C PRO A 85 3.28 -9.20 -9.65
N GLN A 86 3.46 -10.12 -10.60
CA GLN A 86 4.54 -10.10 -11.58
C GLN A 86 4.49 -8.84 -12.47
N GLU A 87 3.30 -8.38 -12.86
CA GLU A 87 3.11 -7.16 -13.65
C GLU A 87 3.46 -5.90 -12.84
N TRP A 88 3.31 -5.95 -11.52
CA TRP A 88 3.73 -4.86 -10.64
C TRP A 88 5.26 -4.76 -10.55
N VAL A 89 5.96 -5.90 -10.60
CA VAL A 89 7.42 -6.00 -10.52
C VAL A 89 8.12 -5.56 -11.82
N GLN A 90 7.52 -5.81 -12.99
CA GLN A 90 8.14 -5.56 -14.29
C GLN A 90 8.29 -4.07 -14.67
N GLY A 91 7.61 -3.17 -13.96
CA GLY A 91 7.66 -1.73 -14.26
C GLY A 91 8.91 -1.00 -13.75
N THR A 92 9.01 0.29 -14.08
CA THR A 92 10.10 1.19 -13.63
C THR A 92 9.82 1.84 -12.27
N SER A 93 8.61 1.72 -11.73
CA SER A 93 8.27 2.29 -10.43
C SER A 93 8.83 1.42 -9.31
N ALA A 94 9.78 1.97 -8.55
CA ALA A 94 10.35 1.33 -7.36
C ALA A 94 9.26 0.96 -6.33
N GLY A 95 8.26 1.82 -6.13
CA GLY A 95 7.15 1.57 -5.21
C GLY A 95 6.22 0.46 -5.70
N ARG A 96 5.85 0.42 -7.00
CA ARG A 96 5.07 -0.71 -7.54
C ARG A 96 5.83 -2.02 -7.44
N LYS A 97 7.14 -1.99 -7.76
CA LYS A 97 8.01 -3.16 -7.64
C LYS A 97 8.06 -3.68 -6.21
N PHE A 98 8.26 -2.79 -5.24
CA PHE A 98 8.25 -3.15 -3.82
C PHE A 98 6.93 -3.83 -3.40
N VAL A 99 5.78 -3.24 -3.76
CA VAL A 99 4.46 -3.83 -3.46
C VAL A 99 4.28 -5.18 -4.14
N GLY A 100 4.69 -5.31 -5.41
CA GLY A 100 4.63 -6.57 -6.15
C GLY A 100 5.50 -7.66 -5.55
N GLU A 101 6.72 -7.32 -5.13
CA GLU A 101 7.62 -8.25 -4.44
C GLU A 101 7.06 -8.71 -3.09
N LEU A 102 6.43 -7.82 -2.32
CA LEU A 102 5.74 -8.20 -1.09
C LEU A 102 4.57 -9.16 -1.39
N ALA A 103 3.79 -8.86 -2.43
CA ALA A 103 2.65 -9.69 -2.81
C ALA A 103 3.08 -11.09 -3.27
N LEU A 104 4.25 -11.24 -3.90
CA LEU A 104 4.83 -12.53 -4.28
C LEU A 104 5.39 -13.33 -3.10
N LYS A 105 5.87 -12.66 -2.04
CA LYS A 105 6.48 -13.32 -0.87
C LYS A 105 5.45 -13.90 0.10
N GLU A 106 4.25 -13.35 0.11
CA GLU A 106 3.16 -13.82 0.95
C GLU A 106 2.23 -14.76 0.15
N ASP A 107 2.57 -16.05 0.11
CA ASP A 107 1.65 -17.11 -0.32
C ASP A 107 0.48 -17.22 0.67
N PHE A 108 -0.74 -16.95 0.22
CA PHE A 108 -1.99 -17.34 0.88
C PHE A 108 -2.99 -17.82 -0.18
#